data_AF-A0A7H8V433-F1
#
_entry.id   AF-A0A7H8V433-F1
#
_cell.length_a   1.000
_cell.length_b   1.000
_cell.length_c   1.000
_cell.angle_alpha   90.00
_cell.angle_beta   90.00
_cell.angle_gamma   90.00
#
_symmetry.space_group_name_H-M   'P 1'
#
loop_
_entity.id
_entity.type
_entity.pdbx_description
1 polymer ?
#
loop_
_entity_poly.entity_id
_entity_poly.type
_entity_poly.pdbx_seq_one_letter_code
_entity_poly.pdbx_strand_id
1 'polypeptide(L)'
;MTNKGGVDLTFRENMPKSDYWKIRLYDYRTEDLAVKEVDLNKVVEDYEAGFFPMYFRFAEYRNNPKNVINIDVKDNQGNMKTLVLNIDSGKVEGEYQKRVDWDETVPDFIYTTLDQHTKNKGYLVDNIIGTYGDLKAEGKVIDTNINLFEEYPEIEKKITEEGWILNPQEEYVTPEEWFDKVLYWMAPKGEEKLTIFGIDTKGQISDTPLTTYAEYEAWVQKQRLEWNKIETNYSYHN
;
A
#
# COMPACT_ATOMS: atom_id res chain seq x y z
N MET A 1 -2.12 -8.38 -26.21
CA MET A 1 -1.26 -8.18 -27.41
C MET A 1 -0.13 -7.24 -27.00
N THR A 2 1.10 -7.73 -26.89
CA THR A 2 2.27 -6.92 -26.50
C THR A 2 3.20 -6.61 -27.67
N ASN A 3 2.92 -7.10 -28.88
CA ASN A 3 3.73 -6.85 -30.07
C ASN A 3 2.90 -6.21 -31.19
N LYS A 4 3.38 -5.11 -31.77
CA LYS A 4 2.80 -4.48 -32.97
C LYS A 4 3.91 -4.19 -33.97
N GLY A 5 3.83 -4.76 -35.18
CA GLY A 5 4.84 -4.57 -36.22
C GLY A 5 6.25 -5.08 -35.86
N GLY A 6 6.36 -6.10 -35.00
CA GLY A 6 7.64 -6.65 -34.55
C GLY A 6 8.30 -5.86 -33.40
N VAL A 7 7.62 -4.84 -32.87
CA VAL A 7 8.09 -4.05 -31.73
C VAL A 7 7.37 -4.49 -30.46
N ASP A 8 8.15 -4.76 -29.40
CA ASP A 8 7.65 -5.08 -28.06
C ASP A 8 7.20 -3.81 -27.34
N LEU A 9 5.89 -3.73 -27.12
CA LEU A 9 5.18 -2.63 -26.47
C LEU A 9 5.11 -2.79 -24.95
N THR A 10 5.73 -3.83 -24.38
CA THR A 10 5.88 -3.98 -22.92
C THR A 10 6.73 -2.84 -22.36
N PHE A 11 7.69 -2.35 -23.14
CA PHE A 11 8.53 -1.21 -22.78
C PHE A 11 7.85 0.11 -23.13
N ARG A 12 7.78 1.03 -22.16
CA ARG A 12 7.15 2.35 -22.28
C ARG A 12 7.71 3.19 -23.43
N GLU A 13 9.01 3.09 -23.67
CA GLU A 13 9.72 3.78 -24.76
C GLU A 13 9.11 3.44 -26.14
N ASN A 14 8.60 2.21 -26.29
CA ASN A 14 8.04 1.70 -27.54
C ASN A 14 6.53 1.93 -27.67
N MET A 15 5.84 2.39 -26.62
CA MET A 15 4.39 2.61 -26.68
C MET A 15 4.06 3.75 -27.66
N PRO A 16 3.26 3.53 -28.71
CA PRO A 16 2.89 4.58 -29.63
C PRO A 16 1.98 5.62 -28.94
N LYS A 17 1.82 6.79 -29.56
CA LYS A 17 0.75 7.71 -29.20
C LYS A 17 -0.58 6.95 -29.25
N SER A 18 -1.29 6.96 -28.12
CA SER A 18 -2.64 6.41 -28.01
C SER A 18 -3.65 7.52 -28.25
N ASP A 19 -4.67 7.24 -29.04
CA ASP A 19 -5.63 8.26 -29.43
C ASP A 19 -6.59 8.63 -28.29
N TYR A 20 -6.73 7.78 -27.24
CA TYR A 20 -7.73 8.06 -26.20
C TYR A 20 -7.49 7.46 -24.81
N TRP A 21 -7.39 8.32 -23.79
CA TRP A 21 -7.37 7.96 -22.37
C TRP A 21 -8.42 8.77 -21.58
N LYS A 22 -9.41 8.08 -21.01
CA LYS A 22 -10.44 8.65 -20.13
C LYS A 22 -10.40 7.99 -18.76
N ILE A 23 -10.55 8.79 -17.71
CA ILE A 23 -10.77 8.31 -16.34
C ILE A 23 -12.15 8.77 -15.88
N ARG A 24 -12.87 7.87 -15.19
CA ARG A 24 -14.11 8.17 -14.48
C ARG A 24 -13.89 7.98 -12.99
N LEU A 25 -14.18 9.02 -12.22
CA LEU A 25 -14.01 9.07 -10.78
C LEU A 25 -15.38 9.00 -10.12
N TYR A 26 -15.48 8.11 -9.14
CA TYR A 26 -16.69 7.78 -8.40
C TYR A 26 -16.51 8.25 -6.95
N ASP A 27 -17.46 9.02 -6.42
CA ASP A 27 -17.49 9.38 -5.00
C ASP A 27 -18.43 8.43 -4.26
N TYR A 28 -17.85 7.47 -3.54
CA TYR A 28 -18.62 6.48 -2.79
C TYR A 28 -19.30 7.05 -1.53
N ARG A 29 -19.10 8.33 -1.20
CA ARG A 29 -19.82 9.01 -0.11
C ARG A 29 -21.21 9.48 -0.52
N THR A 30 -21.52 9.48 -1.82
CA THR A 30 -22.81 9.90 -2.37
C THR A 30 -23.52 8.71 -3.01
N GLU A 31 -24.85 8.66 -2.90
CA GLU A 31 -25.66 7.61 -3.54
C GLU A 31 -25.62 7.69 -5.09
N ASP A 32 -25.15 8.82 -5.64
CA ASP A 32 -24.95 9.03 -7.07
C ASP A 32 -23.58 8.50 -7.54
N LEU A 33 -23.61 7.39 -8.27
CA LEU A 33 -22.45 6.62 -8.75
C LEU A 33 -21.67 7.26 -9.93
N ALA A 34 -21.49 8.58 -10.04
CA ALA A 34 -20.44 9.16 -10.91
C ALA A 34 -20.34 10.67 -10.75
N VAL A 35 -19.13 11.18 -10.46
CA VAL A 35 -18.92 12.61 -10.18
C VAL A 35 -18.09 13.31 -11.25
N LYS A 36 -17.07 12.66 -11.83
CA LYS A 36 -16.11 13.39 -12.69
C LYS A 36 -15.52 12.52 -13.81
N GLU A 37 -15.59 13.02 -15.04
CA GLU A 37 -14.89 12.46 -16.18
C GLU A 37 -13.67 13.32 -16.50
N VAL A 38 -12.50 12.70 -16.67
CA VAL A 38 -11.24 13.37 -17.00
C VAL A 38 -10.69 12.80 -18.29
N ASP A 39 -10.51 13.66 -19.29
CA ASP A 39 -9.81 13.34 -20.54
C ASP A 39 -8.31 13.60 -20.34
N LEU A 40 -7.52 12.53 -20.18
CA LEU A 40 -6.09 12.67 -19.90
C LEU A 40 -5.32 13.28 -21.06
N ASN A 41 -5.74 13.03 -22.31
CA ASN A 41 -5.08 13.64 -23.46
C ASN A 41 -5.24 15.16 -23.42
N LYS A 42 -6.46 15.62 -23.14
CA LYS A 42 -6.73 17.05 -23.00
C LYS A 42 -5.97 17.67 -21.82
N VAL A 43 -5.97 17.00 -20.67
CA VAL A 43 -5.30 17.51 -19.46
C VAL A 43 -3.78 17.62 -19.66
N VAL A 44 -3.15 16.66 -20.35
CA VAL A 44 -1.73 16.71 -20.69
C VAL A 44 -1.45 17.81 -21.72
N GLU A 45 -2.24 17.89 -22.80
CA GLU A 45 -2.07 18.91 -23.85
C GLU A 45 -2.27 20.34 -23.31
N ASP A 46 -3.24 20.54 -22.41
CA ASP A 46 -3.51 21.83 -21.77
C ASP A 46 -2.35 22.25 -20.83
N TYR A 47 -1.59 21.29 -20.27
CA TYR A 47 -0.42 21.58 -19.42
C TYR A 47 0.85 21.80 -20.24
N GLU A 48 1.16 20.90 -21.16
CA GLU A 48 2.35 20.97 -22.00
C GLU A 48 2.10 20.32 -23.37
N ALA A 49 1.80 21.17 -24.36
CA ALA A 49 1.47 20.74 -25.71
C ALA A 49 2.58 19.89 -26.34
N GLY A 50 2.17 18.84 -27.07
CA GLY A 50 3.09 17.93 -27.76
C GLY A 50 3.50 16.70 -26.95
N PHE A 51 3.18 16.66 -25.65
CA PHE A 51 3.21 15.43 -24.86
C PHE A 51 1.89 14.67 -24.98
N PHE A 52 1.94 13.35 -24.83
CA PHE A 52 0.76 12.50 -24.75
C PHE A 52 0.92 11.44 -23.64
N PRO A 53 -0.19 11.05 -22.97
CA PRO A 53 -0.16 10.03 -21.94
C PRO A 53 0.13 8.64 -22.54
N MET A 54 0.98 7.88 -21.85
CA MET A 54 1.29 6.50 -22.18
C MET A 54 0.77 5.51 -21.15
N TYR A 55 0.74 5.95 -19.89
CA TYR A 55 0.38 5.13 -18.76
C TYR A 55 -0.01 6.04 -17.59
N PHE A 56 -0.78 5.52 -16.63
CA PHE A 56 -1.03 6.23 -15.39
C PHE A 56 -1.07 5.25 -14.22
N ARG A 57 -0.77 5.76 -13.03
CA ARG A 57 -0.85 5.05 -11.76
C ARG A 57 -1.56 5.92 -10.74
N PHE A 58 -2.45 5.30 -9.98
CA PHE A 58 -2.97 5.93 -8.77
C PHE A 58 -1.85 6.01 -7.75
N ALA A 59 -1.73 7.16 -7.10
CA ALA A 59 -0.81 7.36 -6.01
C ALA A 59 -1.60 7.95 -4.84
N GLU A 60 -1.63 7.21 -3.76
CA GLU A 60 -2.29 7.56 -2.51
C GLU A 60 -1.23 8.23 -1.62
N TYR A 61 -1.44 9.50 -1.33
CA TYR A 61 -0.55 10.30 -0.49
C TYR A 61 -1.31 10.75 0.76
N ARG A 62 -0.60 10.85 1.89
CA ARG A 62 -1.18 11.33 3.16
C ARG A 62 -1.32 12.85 3.20
N ASN A 63 -0.36 13.55 2.61
CA ASN A 63 -0.30 15.01 2.59
C ASN A 63 -0.92 15.59 1.31
N ASN A 64 -1.20 16.89 1.29
CA ASN A 64 -1.85 17.54 0.15
C ASN A 64 -0.94 17.64 -1.09
N PRO A 65 -1.42 17.29 -2.31
CA PRO A 65 -2.69 16.62 -2.61
C PRO A 65 -2.69 15.13 -2.24
N LYS A 66 -3.73 14.68 -1.54
CA LYS A 66 -3.82 13.29 -1.05
C LYS A 66 -4.06 12.28 -2.16
N ASN A 67 -4.98 12.62 -3.06
CA ASN A 67 -5.42 11.75 -4.13
C ASN A 67 -4.93 12.32 -5.46
N VAL A 68 -3.91 11.69 -6.05
CA VAL A 68 -3.41 12.08 -7.36
C VAL A 68 -3.26 10.90 -8.29
N ILE A 69 -3.19 11.23 -9.57
CA ILE A 69 -2.84 10.29 -10.62
C ILE A 69 -1.50 10.71 -11.21
N ASN A 70 -0.51 9.84 -11.10
CA ASN A 70 0.77 10.01 -11.77
C ASN A 70 0.63 9.54 -13.21
N ILE A 71 0.81 10.45 -14.17
CA ILE A 71 0.65 10.21 -15.60
C ILE A 71 2.04 10.18 -16.24
N ASP A 72 2.45 9.02 -16.73
CA ASP A 72 3.67 8.89 -17.53
C ASP A 72 3.36 9.39 -18.94
N VAL A 73 4.04 10.46 -19.37
CA VAL A 73 3.84 11.12 -20.67
C VAL A 73 5.09 10.99 -21.54
N LYS A 74 4.89 11.07 -22.85
CA LYS A 74 5.97 11.07 -23.85
C LYS A 74 5.67 12.03 -24.99
N ASP A 75 6.72 12.61 -25.56
CA ASP A 75 6.61 13.41 -26.78
C ASP A 75 7.04 12.63 -28.05
N ASN A 76 6.96 13.26 -29.22
CA ASN A 76 7.36 12.62 -30.48
C ASN A 76 8.88 12.39 -30.61
N GLN A 77 9.69 13.01 -29.76
CA GLN A 77 11.15 12.85 -29.73
C GLN A 77 11.57 11.72 -28.79
N GLY A 78 10.63 11.16 -28.01
CA GLY A 78 10.88 10.11 -27.04
C GLY A 78 11.22 10.62 -25.64
N ASN A 79 11.16 11.93 -25.39
CA ASN A 79 11.36 12.46 -24.05
C ASN A 79 10.20 12.03 -23.16
N MET A 80 10.52 11.58 -21.94
CA MET A 80 9.55 11.04 -21.00
C MET A 80 9.62 11.78 -19.66
N LYS A 81 8.45 11.95 -19.03
CA LYS A 81 8.33 12.45 -17.66
C LYS A 81 7.05 11.94 -17.02
N THR A 82 6.92 12.14 -15.72
CA THR A 82 5.69 11.84 -14.97
C THR A 82 5.06 13.16 -14.53
N LEU A 83 3.79 13.36 -14.85
CA LEU A 83 2.99 14.51 -14.42
C LEU A 83 2.07 14.11 -13.26
N VAL A 84 1.77 15.05 -12.36
CA VAL A 84 0.87 14.83 -11.22
C VAL A 84 -0.47 15.50 -11.51
N LEU A 85 -1.50 14.69 -11.71
CA LEU A 85 -2.89 15.13 -11.85
C LEU A 85 -3.57 15.14 -10.48
N ASN A 86 -3.98 16.31 -10.02
CA ASN A 86 -4.80 16.45 -8.83
C ASN A 86 -6.25 16.05 -9.16
N ILE A 87 -6.77 15.05 -8.43
CA ILE A 87 -8.11 14.48 -8.67
C ILE A 87 -9.21 15.50 -8.37
N ASP A 88 -9.06 16.31 -7.32
CA ASP A 88 -10.05 17.31 -6.90
C ASP A 88 -10.15 18.46 -7.91
N SER A 89 -9.01 19.01 -8.35
CA SER A 89 -8.97 20.11 -9.31
C SER A 89 -9.18 19.64 -10.76
N GLY A 90 -8.78 18.39 -11.07
CA GLY A 90 -8.82 17.83 -12.42
C GLY A 90 -7.74 18.42 -13.34
N LYS A 91 -6.69 19.01 -12.77
CA LYS A 91 -5.59 19.65 -13.51
C LYS A 91 -4.24 19.04 -13.14
N VAL A 92 -3.28 19.12 -14.06
CA VAL A 92 -1.88 18.85 -13.75
C VAL A 92 -1.33 19.97 -12.87
N GLU A 93 -0.68 19.60 -11.77
CA GLU A 93 -0.03 20.56 -10.84
C GLU A 93 1.46 20.72 -11.10
N GLY A 94 2.06 19.78 -11.82
CA GLY A 94 3.48 19.83 -12.20
C GLY A 94 4.04 18.47 -12.58
N GLU A 95 5.35 18.44 -12.78
CA GLU A 95 6.11 17.20 -12.88
C GLU A 95 6.22 16.53 -11.50
N TYR A 96 6.22 15.21 -11.49
CA TYR A 96 6.39 14.41 -10.28
C TYR A 96 7.69 14.77 -9.56
N GLN A 97 7.57 15.05 -8.28
CA GLN A 97 8.69 15.17 -7.35
C GLN A 97 8.50 14.10 -6.27
N LYS A 98 9.60 13.48 -5.83
CA LYS A 98 9.54 12.55 -4.71
C LYS A 98 9.01 13.29 -3.48
N ARG A 99 7.94 12.76 -2.89
CA ARG A 99 7.35 13.31 -1.67
C ARG A 99 7.86 12.59 -0.44
N VAL A 100 7.93 13.30 0.69
CA VAL A 100 8.41 12.75 1.96
C VAL A 100 7.48 11.65 2.47
N ASP A 101 6.17 11.83 2.31
CA ASP A 101 5.14 10.89 2.75
C ASP A 101 5.00 9.64 1.88
N TRP A 102 5.72 9.57 0.74
CA TRP A 102 5.82 8.33 -0.04
C TRP A 102 6.58 7.23 0.71
N ASP A 103 7.53 7.62 1.57
CA ASP A 103 8.31 6.67 2.36
C ASP A 103 7.62 6.36 3.73
N GLU A 104 6.51 7.03 4.05
CA GLU A 104 5.70 6.80 5.26
C GLU A 104 4.77 5.59 5.07
N THR A 105 5.38 4.41 4.99
CA THR A 105 4.68 3.14 4.87
C THR A 105 3.92 2.83 6.16
N VAL A 106 2.73 2.24 6.03
CA VAL A 106 2.06 1.64 7.19
C VAL A 106 2.96 0.60 7.87
N PRO A 107 2.80 0.38 9.19
CA PRO A 107 3.53 -0.64 9.93
C PRO A 107 3.56 -1.98 9.23
N ASP A 108 4.78 -2.50 9.05
CA ASP A 108 5.04 -3.86 8.65
C ASP A 108 5.59 -4.61 9.88
N PHE A 109 4.83 -5.57 10.39
CA PHE A 109 5.10 -6.21 11.67
C PHE A 109 6.12 -7.37 11.60
N ILE A 110 6.83 -7.56 10.47
CA ILE A 110 7.83 -8.62 10.25
C ILE A 110 8.90 -8.71 11.38
N TYR A 111 9.30 -7.58 11.97
CA TYR A 111 10.29 -7.55 13.06
C TYR A 111 9.67 -7.62 14.46
N THR A 112 8.50 -8.25 14.61
CA THR A 112 7.78 -8.33 15.88
C THR A 112 7.18 -9.71 16.09
N THR A 113 6.80 -10.02 17.33
CA THR A 113 6.09 -11.25 17.68
C THR A 113 4.62 -11.27 17.22
N LEU A 114 4.12 -10.23 16.54
CA LEU A 114 2.72 -10.14 16.14
C LEU A 114 2.32 -11.24 15.14
N ASP A 115 3.12 -11.46 14.08
CA ASP A 115 2.85 -12.52 13.11
C ASP A 115 2.80 -13.90 13.80
N GLN A 116 3.75 -14.19 14.68
CA GLN A 116 3.76 -15.45 15.44
C GLN A 116 2.51 -15.61 16.33
N HIS A 117 2.08 -14.53 16.99
CA HIS A 117 0.88 -14.52 17.82
C HIS A 117 -0.39 -14.80 17.00
N THR A 118 -0.49 -14.19 15.83
CA THR A 118 -1.70 -14.19 14.99
C THR A 118 -1.77 -15.40 14.05
N LYS A 119 -0.62 -15.94 13.64
CA LYS A 119 -0.50 -17.17 12.84
C LYS A 119 -1.11 -18.38 13.54
N ASN A 120 -0.88 -18.53 14.84
CA ASN A 120 -1.48 -19.61 15.64
C ASN A 120 -3.02 -19.52 15.70
N LYS A 121 -3.56 -18.33 15.44
CA LYS A 121 -5.00 -18.02 15.39
C LYS A 121 -5.58 -18.08 13.97
N GLY A 122 -4.76 -18.31 12.95
CA GLY A 122 -5.20 -18.42 11.56
C GLY A 122 -4.97 -17.20 10.67
N TYR A 123 -4.40 -16.12 11.21
CA TYR A 123 -4.28 -14.84 10.51
C TYR A 123 -2.86 -14.58 10.02
N LEU A 124 -2.76 -13.98 8.84
CA LEU A 124 -1.56 -13.30 8.37
C LEU A 124 -1.72 -11.82 8.74
N VAL A 125 -0.81 -11.31 9.56
CA VAL A 125 -0.82 -9.91 10.00
C VAL A 125 0.57 -9.30 9.79
N ASP A 126 0.65 -8.50 8.74
CA ASP A 126 1.80 -7.69 8.32
C ASP A 126 1.30 -6.25 8.09
N ASN A 127 1.52 -5.64 6.92
CA ASN A 127 0.88 -4.38 6.58
C ASN A 127 -0.64 -4.51 6.30
N ILE A 128 -1.15 -5.74 6.21
CA ILE A 128 -2.56 -6.09 6.00
C ILE A 128 -3.05 -7.08 7.05
N ILE A 129 -4.36 -7.26 7.18
CA ILE A 129 -4.95 -8.35 7.97
C ILE A 129 -5.68 -9.29 7.01
N GLY A 130 -5.22 -10.53 6.93
CA GLY A 130 -5.85 -11.59 6.14
C GLY A 130 -5.76 -12.94 6.84
N THR A 131 -6.08 -13.99 6.09
CA THR A 131 -5.95 -15.38 6.55
C THR A 131 -4.83 -16.06 5.78
N TYR A 132 -4.03 -16.90 6.44
CA TYR A 132 -3.08 -17.75 5.71
C TYR A 132 -3.84 -18.72 4.79
N GLY A 133 -3.62 -18.59 3.47
CA GLY A 133 -4.28 -19.43 2.46
C GLY A 133 -4.04 -20.94 2.68
N ASP A 134 -2.86 -21.30 3.17
CA ASP A 134 -2.49 -22.69 3.46
C ASP A 134 -3.25 -23.25 4.67
N LEU A 135 -3.59 -22.43 5.67
CA LEU A 135 -4.33 -22.87 6.86
C LEU A 135 -5.80 -23.20 6.52
N LYS A 136 -6.39 -22.50 5.54
CA LYS A 136 -7.69 -22.89 4.96
C LYS A 136 -7.61 -24.24 4.27
N ALA A 137 -6.55 -24.50 3.50
CA ALA A 137 -6.35 -25.78 2.81
C ALA A 137 -6.14 -26.95 3.79
N GLU A 138 -5.56 -26.68 4.97
CA GLU A 138 -5.39 -27.65 6.06
C GLU A 138 -6.64 -27.85 6.94
N GLY A 139 -7.74 -27.15 6.67
CA GLY A 139 -8.98 -27.26 7.45
C GLY A 139 -8.86 -26.73 8.89
N LYS A 140 -7.89 -25.85 9.17
CA LYS A 140 -7.74 -25.24 10.48
C LYS A 140 -8.83 -24.19 10.73
N VAL A 141 -9.38 -24.23 11.93
CA VAL A 141 -10.39 -23.27 12.41
C VAL A 141 -9.69 -21.95 12.73
N ILE A 142 -10.18 -20.86 12.15
CA ILE A 142 -9.71 -19.51 12.46
C ILE A 142 -10.32 -19.08 13.80
N ASP A 143 -9.50 -18.54 14.70
CA ASP A 143 -9.94 -18.06 16.01
C ASP A 143 -10.66 -16.71 15.86
N THR A 144 -11.98 -16.72 16.00
CA THR A 144 -12.82 -15.52 15.90
C THR A 144 -13.04 -14.81 17.23
N ASN A 145 -12.37 -15.25 18.30
CA ASN A 145 -12.42 -14.61 19.62
C ASN A 145 -11.44 -13.42 19.71
N ILE A 146 -11.59 -12.44 18.82
CA ILE A 146 -10.80 -11.22 18.79
C ILE A 146 -11.68 -9.97 18.73
N ASN A 147 -11.16 -8.82 19.16
CA ASN A 147 -11.89 -7.54 19.17
C ASN A 147 -12.38 -7.11 17.77
N LEU A 148 -11.65 -7.45 16.70
CA LEU A 148 -12.05 -7.09 15.32
C LEU A 148 -13.49 -7.49 15.00
N PHE A 149 -13.89 -8.70 15.38
CA PHE A 149 -15.23 -9.23 15.10
C PHE A 149 -16.26 -8.90 16.19
N GLU A 150 -15.82 -8.31 17.30
CA GLU A 150 -16.72 -7.67 18.24
C GLU A 150 -17.15 -6.29 17.72
N GLU A 151 -16.21 -5.51 17.16
CA GLU A 151 -16.53 -4.21 16.55
C GLU A 151 -17.22 -4.35 15.19
N TYR A 152 -16.79 -5.29 14.36
CA TYR A 152 -17.26 -5.48 12.98
C TYR A 152 -17.70 -6.94 12.74
N PRO A 153 -18.82 -7.39 13.33
CA PRO A 153 -19.29 -8.76 13.14
C PRO A 153 -19.61 -9.10 11.67
N GLU A 154 -19.93 -8.10 10.85
CA GLU A 154 -20.29 -8.27 9.43
C GLU A 154 -19.12 -8.66 8.52
N ILE A 155 -17.87 -8.46 8.96
CA ILE A 155 -16.68 -8.82 8.17
C ILE A 155 -16.10 -10.19 8.55
N GLU A 156 -16.57 -10.82 9.64
CA GLU A 156 -16.06 -12.10 10.14
C GLU A 156 -16.03 -13.16 9.02
N LYS A 157 -17.18 -13.47 8.43
CA LYS A 157 -17.28 -14.47 7.35
C LYS A 157 -16.51 -14.06 6.10
N LYS A 158 -16.46 -12.76 5.80
CA LYS A 158 -15.76 -12.25 4.63
C LYS A 158 -14.26 -12.57 4.70
N ILE A 159 -13.67 -12.34 5.86
CA ILE A 159 -12.26 -12.65 6.10
C ILE A 159 -12.08 -14.18 6.24
N THR A 160 -12.83 -14.81 7.13
CA THR A 160 -12.60 -16.22 7.51
C THR A 160 -13.02 -17.24 6.45
N GLU A 161 -14.01 -16.94 5.61
CA GLU A 161 -14.54 -17.87 4.61
C GLU A 161 -14.28 -17.36 3.18
N GLU A 162 -14.60 -16.09 2.90
CA GLU A 162 -14.58 -15.55 1.53
C GLU A 162 -13.19 -15.04 1.06
N GLY A 163 -12.22 -14.98 1.96
CA GLY A 163 -10.84 -14.60 1.62
C GLY A 163 -10.62 -13.09 1.43
N TRP A 164 -11.47 -12.27 2.05
CA TRP A 164 -11.24 -10.83 2.10
C TRP A 164 -9.99 -10.50 2.92
N ILE A 165 -9.35 -9.41 2.54
CA ILE A 165 -8.19 -8.84 3.20
C ILE A 165 -8.57 -7.44 3.66
N LEU A 166 -8.19 -7.08 4.89
CA LEU A 166 -8.31 -5.73 5.41
C LEU A 166 -7.01 -4.97 5.13
N ASN A 167 -7.12 -3.89 4.35
CA ASN A 167 -6.01 -2.97 4.08
C ASN A 167 -6.31 -1.62 4.75
N PRO A 168 -5.30 -0.94 5.32
CA PRO A 168 -5.46 0.45 5.72
C PRO A 168 -5.70 1.32 4.47
N GLN A 169 -6.55 2.34 4.60
CA GLN A 169 -6.57 3.45 3.66
C GLN A 169 -5.41 4.38 4.04
N GLU A 170 -4.24 4.18 3.44
CA GLU A 170 -2.98 4.81 3.85
C GLU A 170 -3.05 6.35 3.81
N GLU A 171 -3.91 6.93 2.97
CA GLU A 171 -4.15 8.36 2.83
C GLU A 171 -4.95 8.99 3.99
N TYR A 172 -5.67 8.16 4.77
CA TYR A 172 -6.53 8.59 5.88
C TYR A 172 -6.11 8.04 7.24
N VAL A 173 -5.38 6.92 7.30
CA VAL A 173 -5.00 6.25 8.54
C VAL A 173 -3.50 6.37 8.75
N THR A 174 -3.07 7.17 9.74
CA THR A 174 -1.64 7.35 10.09
C THR A 174 -0.96 6.02 10.45
N PRO A 175 0.38 5.90 10.31
CA PRO A 175 1.10 4.70 10.73
C PRO A 175 0.86 4.35 12.21
N GLU A 176 0.80 5.37 13.08
CA GLU A 176 0.53 5.21 14.51
C GLU A 176 -0.91 4.72 14.78
N GLU A 177 -1.91 5.30 14.12
CA GLU A 177 -3.30 4.82 14.25
C GLU A 177 -3.44 3.37 13.76
N TRP A 178 -2.79 3.00 12.65
CA TRP A 178 -2.79 1.62 12.18
C TRP A 178 -2.12 0.68 13.18
N PHE A 179 -0.97 1.07 13.71
CA PHE A 179 -0.25 0.30 14.72
C PHE A 179 -1.15 -0.02 15.92
N ASP A 180 -1.74 1.02 16.53
CA ASP A 180 -2.60 0.85 17.71
C ASP A 180 -3.85 0.02 17.38
N LYS A 181 -4.48 0.26 16.21
CA LYS A 181 -5.69 -0.47 15.81
C LYS A 181 -5.44 -1.94 15.54
N VAL A 182 -4.34 -2.31 14.89
CA VAL A 182 -4.00 -3.72 14.65
C VAL A 182 -3.77 -4.45 15.97
N LEU A 183 -3.04 -3.84 16.92
CA LEU A 183 -2.80 -4.45 18.24
C LEU A 183 -4.07 -4.59 19.06
N TYR A 184 -4.99 -3.62 18.97
CA TYR A 184 -6.32 -3.71 19.58
C TYR A 184 -7.16 -4.81 18.93
N TRP A 185 -7.30 -4.80 17.60
CA TRP A 185 -8.19 -5.72 16.86
C TRP A 185 -7.80 -7.17 16.97
N MET A 186 -6.50 -7.47 17.03
CA MET A 186 -5.98 -8.83 17.17
C MET A 186 -5.94 -9.33 18.62
N ALA A 187 -6.24 -8.47 19.59
CA ALA A 187 -6.36 -8.87 20.98
C ALA A 187 -7.64 -9.70 21.21
N PRO A 188 -7.63 -10.63 22.18
CA PRO A 188 -8.84 -11.33 22.61
C PRO A 188 -9.97 -10.36 22.97
N LYS A 189 -11.22 -10.80 22.76
CA LYS A 189 -12.41 -9.99 23.08
C LYS A 189 -12.37 -9.47 24.53
N GLY A 190 -12.54 -8.16 24.68
CA GLY A 190 -12.51 -7.48 25.98
C GLY A 190 -11.12 -7.14 26.51
N GLU A 191 -10.04 -7.52 25.82
CA GLU A 191 -8.69 -7.04 26.14
C GLU A 191 -8.39 -5.70 25.44
N GLU A 192 -7.59 -4.84 26.07
CA GLU A 192 -7.32 -3.49 25.56
C GLU A 192 -6.36 -3.49 24.37
N LYS A 193 -5.28 -4.29 24.39
CA LYS A 193 -4.35 -4.42 23.26
C LYS A 193 -3.40 -5.59 23.46
N LEU A 194 -2.90 -6.14 22.36
CA LEU A 194 -1.81 -7.12 22.41
C LEU A 194 -0.52 -6.50 22.93
N THR A 195 0.21 -7.26 23.74
CA THR A 195 1.61 -6.98 24.04
C THR A 195 2.48 -7.69 23.00
N ILE A 196 3.32 -6.94 22.31
CA ILE A 196 4.26 -7.47 21.31
C ILE A 196 5.71 -7.13 21.67
N PHE A 197 6.63 -7.94 21.17
CA PHE A 197 8.07 -7.76 21.39
C PHE A 197 8.77 -7.67 20.03
N GLY A 198 9.89 -6.95 20.00
CA GLY A 198 10.74 -6.88 18.82
C GLY A 198 11.49 -8.19 18.58
N ILE A 199 11.64 -8.57 17.31
CA ILE A 199 12.48 -9.67 16.84
C ILE A 199 13.65 -9.06 16.07
N ASP A 200 14.88 -9.45 16.42
CA ASP A 200 16.08 -8.94 15.77
C ASP A 200 16.41 -9.68 14.45
N THR A 201 17.38 -9.19 13.70
CA THR A 201 17.83 -9.81 12.44
C THR A 201 18.35 -11.25 12.58
N LYS A 202 18.61 -11.72 13.80
CA LYS A 202 19.04 -13.09 14.11
C LYS A 202 17.90 -13.96 14.66
N GLY A 203 16.69 -13.41 14.76
CA GLY A 203 15.51 -14.09 15.28
C GLY A 203 15.40 -14.09 16.82
N GLN A 204 16.19 -13.28 17.53
CA GLN A 204 16.10 -13.15 18.99
C GLN A 204 14.99 -12.17 19.37
N ILE A 205 14.19 -12.56 20.38
CA ILE A 205 13.10 -11.75 20.91
C ILE A 205 13.63 -10.80 21.99
N SER A 206 13.25 -9.54 21.90
CA SER A 206 13.54 -8.50 22.91
C SER A 206 12.84 -8.83 24.25
N ASP A 207 13.51 -8.58 25.37
CA ASP A 207 12.91 -8.67 26.71
C ASP A 207 12.00 -7.47 27.03
N THR A 208 12.05 -6.40 26.23
CA THR A 208 11.23 -5.19 26.39
C THR A 208 10.10 -5.17 25.37
N PRO A 209 8.84 -4.98 25.79
CA PRO A 209 7.71 -4.88 24.88
C PRO A 209 7.73 -3.56 24.09
N LEU A 210 7.15 -3.58 22.90
CA LEU A 210 6.91 -2.40 22.08
C LEU A 210 5.49 -1.91 22.38
N THR A 211 5.38 -0.83 23.16
CA THR A 211 4.10 -0.35 23.70
C THR A 211 3.53 0.87 23.00
N THR A 212 4.38 1.56 22.22
CA THR A 212 4.06 2.75 21.42
C THR A 212 4.56 2.59 19.99
N TYR A 213 3.97 3.34 19.05
CA TYR A 213 4.43 3.37 17.66
C TYR A 213 5.89 3.84 17.55
N ALA A 214 6.30 4.84 18.33
CA ALA A 214 7.68 5.35 18.30
C ALA A 214 8.73 4.30 18.71
N GLU A 215 8.42 3.46 19.70
CA GLU A 215 9.28 2.32 20.09
C GLU A 215 9.37 1.29 18.97
N TYR A 216 8.23 0.95 18.36
CA TYR A 216 8.16 0.05 17.23
C TYR A 216 8.97 0.59 16.03
N GLU A 217 8.78 1.84 15.66
CA GLU A 217 9.46 2.47 14.53
C GLU A 217 10.97 2.50 14.76
N ALA A 218 11.42 2.89 15.95
CA ALA A 218 12.84 2.86 16.31
C ALA A 218 13.43 1.45 16.22
N TRP A 219 12.68 0.42 16.66
CA TRP A 219 13.10 -0.97 16.53
C TRP A 219 13.24 -1.40 15.08
N VAL A 220 12.22 -1.16 14.25
CA VAL A 220 12.21 -1.53 12.83
C VAL A 220 13.32 -0.82 12.06
N GLN A 221 13.52 0.48 12.29
CA GLN A 221 14.60 1.24 11.64
C GLN A 221 15.98 0.66 11.99
N LYS A 222 16.19 0.27 13.26
CA LYS A 222 17.42 -0.42 13.67
C LYS A 222 17.60 -1.74 12.91
N GLN A 223 16.56 -2.57 12.80
CA GLN A 223 16.66 -3.85 12.09
C GLN A 223 16.93 -3.67 10.59
N ARG A 224 16.26 -2.72 9.93
CA ARG A 224 16.49 -2.37 8.52
C ARG A 224 17.94 -1.93 8.27
N LEU A 225 18.49 -1.10 9.16
CA LEU A 225 19.90 -0.67 9.07
C LEU A 225 20.89 -1.82 9.26
N GLU A 226 20.58 -2.77 10.15
CA GLU A 226 21.40 -3.97 10.35
C GLU A 226 21.33 -4.89 9.12
N TRP A 227 20.14 -5.09 8.56
CA TRP A 227 19.94 -5.90 7.35
C TRP A 227 20.70 -5.34 6.14
N ASN A 228 20.62 -4.04 5.90
CA ASN A 228 21.34 -3.38 4.80
C ASN A 228 22.87 -3.55 4.91
N LYS A 229 23.42 -3.59 6.13
CA LYS A 229 24.85 -3.90 6.35
C LYS A 229 25.20 -5.33 6.00
N ILE A 230 24.29 -6.27 6.24
CA ILE A 230 24.48 -7.68 5.87
C ILE A 230 24.48 -7.79 4.34
N GLU A 231 23.48 -7.20 3.67
CA GLU A 231 23.34 -7.28 2.21
C GLU A 231 24.52 -6.63 1.46
N THR A 232 24.97 -5.46 1.91
CA THR A 232 26.16 -4.80 1.36
C THR A 232 27.42 -5.66 1.53
N ASN A 233 27.62 -6.35 2.65
CA ASN A 233 28.76 -7.25 2.84
C ASN A 233 28.74 -8.47 1.90
N TYR A 234 27.57 -8.96 1.48
CA TYR A 234 27.47 -10.00 0.46
C TYR A 234 27.76 -9.48 -0.96
N SER A 235 27.50 -8.20 -1.23
CA SER A 235 27.73 -7.60 -2.56
C SER A 235 29.21 -7.29 -2.87
N TYR A 236 30.09 -7.25 -1.86
CA TYR A 236 31.54 -7.01 -2.04
C TYR A 236 32.40 -8.28 -2.05
N HIS A 237 31.80 -9.48 -2.12
CA HIS A 237 32.52 -10.76 -2.10
C HIS A 237 32.27 -11.66 -3.33
N ASN A 238 31.80 -11.09 -4.45
CA ASN A 238 31.77 -11.75 -5.75
C ASN A 238 32.61 -11.01 -6.79
#